data_AF-A0A9Q4FXC5-F1
#
_entry.id   AF-A0A9Q4FXC5-F1
#
_cell.length_a   1.000
_cell.length_b   1.000
_cell.length_c   1.000
_cell.angle_alpha   90.00
_cell.angle_beta   90.00
_cell.angle_gamma   90.00
#
_symmetry.space_group_name_H-M   'P 1'
#
loop_
_entity.id
_entity.type
_entity.pdbx_description
1 polymer ?
#
loop_
_entity_poly.entity_id
_entity_poly.type
_entity_poly.pdbx_seq_one_letter_code
_entity_poly.pdbx_strand_id
1 'polypeptide(L)'
;MTAILNGSDRCLYCHNVFSPEVSWQSFVGVEAKKLLCADCDSKLDPIKMICCDMCGRPIQRKEKTSGRFSLKGKHILSNEQNGDFILSTGTNSLSPLFSHNPSHLCSDCQWWSTIPLLSTHPVQHRALYTYNVFMQELIAKFKYRGDAKLAELFTDGLKELTKSIGRIDCVTVIPLTDERLWERGFNQSALLAQAFPWEEILQRRGTAGKQSKRGRKSRLAVFHEHIFEFTKEANERIWKDKCILIIDDIYTTGATLRTAAELFYRRGAAIVYSVTVARAVGQIKNKT
;
A
#
# COMPACT_ATOMS: atom_id res chain seq x y z
N MET A 1 -6.99 40.84 -8.03
CA MET A 1 -6.86 39.52 -8.69
C MET A 1 -7.03 38.47 -7.60
N THR A 2 -8.23 37.91 -7.50
CA THR A 2 -8.53 36.87 -6.50
C THR A 2 -7.94 35.57 -7.02
N ALA A 3 -6.86 35.09 -6.39
CA ALA A 3 -6.34 33.77 -6.67
C ALA A 3 -7.43 32.76 -6.32
N ILE A 4 -7.95 32.04 -7.31
CA ILE A 4 -8.85 30.90 -7.09
C ILE A 4 -7.99 29.81 -6.47
N LEU A 5 -7.97 29.75 -5.14
CA LEU A 5 -7.37 28.63 -4.41
C LEU A 5 -8.24 27.40 -4.66
N ASN A 6 -7.82 26.53 -5.59
CA ASN A 6 -8.48 25.25 -5.88
C ASN A 6 -8.20 24.19 -4.78
N GLY A 7 -8.38 24.57 -3.51
CA GLY A 7 -8.17 23.75 -2.33
C GLY A 7 -9.27 23.94 -1.30
N SER A 8 -9.59 22.88 -0.55
CA SER A 8 -10.45 23.00 0.63
C SER A 8 -9.76 23.94 1.63
N ASP A 9 -10.48 24.87 2.24
CA ASP A 9 -9.98 25.71 3.35
C ASP A 9 -9.83 24.91 4.65
N ARG A 10 -10.30 23.65 4.65
CA ARG A 10 -10.38 22.75 5.79
C ARG A 10 -9.70 21.42 5.51
N CYS A 11 -9.16 20.84 6.58
CA CYS A 11 -8.66 19.47 6.60
C CYS A 11 -9.79 18.48 6.22
N LEU A 12 -9.53 17.59 5.26
CA LEU A 12 -10.50 16.57 4.84
C LEU A 12 -10.85 15.58 5.96
N TYR A 13 -9.95 15.35 6.92
CA TYR A 13 -10.19 14.39 8.01
C TYR A 13 -10.90 15.01 9.22
N CYS A 14 -10.39 16.13 9.76
CA CYS A 14 -10.92 16.72 11.00
C CYS A 14 -11.79 17.96 10.77
N HIS A 15 -11.87 18.48 9.54
CA HIS A 15 -12.64 19.67 9.15
C HIS A 15 -12.21 20.99 9.82
N ASN A 16 -11.11 20.99 10.57
CA ASN A 16 -10.48 22.22 11.05
C ASN A 16 -9.98 23.04 9.87
N VAL A 17 -10.16 24.36 9.96
CA VAL A 17 -9.60 25.32 8.99
C VAL A 17 -8.08 25.27 9.07
N PHE A 18 -7.41 25.35 7.93
CA PHE A 18 -5.96 25.44 7.91
C PHE A 18 -5.52 26.72 8.62
N SER A 19 -4.52 26.63 9.50
CA SER A 19 -3.84 27.80 10.02
C SER A 19 -3.24 28.57 8.83
N PRO A 20 -3.48 29.89 8.69
CA PRO A 20 -2.89 30.67 7.63
C PRO A 20 -1.38 30.77 7.90
N GLU A 21 -0.60 29.91 7.25
CA GLU A 21 0.84 30.11 7.14
C GLU A 21 1.08 31.07 5.99
N VAL A 22 1.21 32.36 6.31
CA VAL A 22 1.65 33.36 5.33
C VAL A 22 3.15 33.13 5.13
N SER A 23 3.53 32.50 4.01
CA SER A 23 4.93 32.32 3.64
C SER A 23 5.23 33.01 2.30
N TRP A 24 6.48 33.40 2.06
CA TRP A 24 6.88 34.01 0.78
C TRP A 24 6.62 33.10 -0.44
N GLN A 25 6.42 31.79 -0.24
CA GLN A 25 6.11 30.82 -1.31
C GLN A 25 4.68 31.02 -1.86
N SER A 26 3.77 31.59 -1.06
CA SER A 26 2.39 31.89 -1.44
C SER A 26 2.29 33.00 -2.50
N PHE A 27 3.38 33.73 -2.76
CA PHE A 27 3.47 34.81 -3.76
C PHE A 27 3.86 34.32 -5.16
N VAL A 28 4.41 33.10 -5.31
CA VAL A 28 4.95 32.58 -6.58
C VAL A 28 4.03 31.52 -7.22
N GLY A 29 2.83 31.33 -6.67
CA GLY A 29 1.69 30.82 -7.43
C GLY A 29 1.70 29.33 -7.79
N VAL A 30 2.37 28.46 -7.02
CA VAL A 30 2.12 27.01 -7.05
C VAL A 30 2.31 26.42 -5.65
N GLU A 31 1.31 26.57 -4.78
CA GLU A 31 1.25 25.77 -3.55
C GLU A 31 0.49 24.47 -3.82
N ALA A 32 1.09 23.34 -3.46
CA ALA A 32 0.42 22.04 -3.54
C ALA A 32 -0.85 22.06 -2.68
N LYS A 33 -1.96 21.50 -3.20
CA LYS A 33 -3.26 21.45 -2.52
C LYS A 33 -3.11 20.76 -1.16
N LYS A 34 -3.20 21.51 -0.07
CA LYS A 34 -3.17 20.95 1.30
C LYS A 34 -4.51 20.27 1.59
N LEU A 35 -4.48 18.96 1.85
CA LEU A 35 -5.69 18.16 2.08
C LEU A 35 -5.85 17.73 3.55
N LEU A 36 -4.76 17.63 4.31
CA LEU A 36 -4.76 17.35 5.75
C LEU A 36 -4.06 18.47 6.52
N CYS A 37 -4.55 18.76 7.74
CA CYS A 37 -3.83 19.68 8.63
C CYS A 37 -2.55 19.00 9.13
N ALA A 38 -1.60 19.79 9.63
CA ALA A 38 -0.31 19.28 10.11
C ALA A 38 -0.49 18.14 11.13
N ASP A 39 -1.43 18.29 12.08
CA ASP A 39 -1.71 17.26 13.09
C ASP A 39 -2.31 15.97 12.54
N CYS A 40 -3.06 16.05 11.43
CA CYS A 40 -3.63 14.86 10.79
C CYS A 40 -2.58 14.19 9.89
N ASP A 41 -1.81 14.99 9.15
CA ASP A 41 -0.72 14.51 8.30
C ASP A 41 0.36 13.80 9.13
N SER A 42 0.74 14.37 10.27
CA SER A 42 1.75 13.79 11.18
C SER A 42 1.37 12.44 11.79
N LYS A 43 0.10 12.03 11.69
CA LYS A 43 -0.40 10.72 12.17
C LYS A 43 -0.34 9.64 11.09
N LEU A 44 -0.09 10.02 9.83
CA LEU A 44 0.24 9.07 8.78
C LEU A 44 1.62 8.46 9.08
N ASP A 45 1.78 7.17 8.76
CA ASP A 45 3.05 6.45 8.94
C ASP A 45 3.56 5.94 7.57
N PRO A 46 4.29 6.76 6.80
CA PRO A 46 4.76 6.40 5.47
C PRO A 46 5.77 5.25 5.51
N ILE A 47 5.63 4.28 4.62
CA ILE A 47 6.59 3.18 4.47
C ILE A 47 7.81 3.69 3.70
N LYS A 48 8.88 4.01 4.44
CA LYS A 48 10.15 4.50 3.89
C LYS A 48 11.17 3.40 3.61
N MET A 49 11.06 2.26 4.28
CA MET A 49 11.99 1.14 4.14
C MET A 49 11.24 -0.18 4.25
N ILE A 50 11.56 -1.12 3.36
CA ILE A 50 10.95 -2.45 3.33
C ILE A 50 11.97 -3.51 3.75
N CYS A 51 11.49 -4.57 4.39
CA CYS A 51 12.23 -5.79 4.69
C CYS A 51 11.90 -6.95 3.75
N CYS A 52 10.70 -6.96 3.16
CA CYS A 52 10.25 -8.05 2.28
C CYS A 52 10.07 -7.58 0.84
N ASP A 53 10.87 -8.14 -0.06
CA ASP A 53 10.91 -7.76 -1.49
C ASP A 53 9.58 -8.03 -2.21
N MET A 54 8.89 -9.12 -1.86
CA MET A 54 7.62 -9.49 -2.48
C MET A 54 6.46 -8.60 -2.06
N CYS A 55 6.33 -8.29 -0.77
CA CYS A 55 5.13 -7.63 -0.26
C CYS A 55 5.34 -6.21 0.27
N GLY A 56 6.58 -5.71 0.23
CA GLY A 56 6.92 -4.40 0.77
C GLY A 56 6.65 -4.31 2.27
N ARG A 57 6.78 -5.40 3.03
CA ARG A 57 6.63 -5.36 4.49
C ARG A 57 7.66 -4.37 5.06
N PRO A 58 7.27 -3.39 5.88
CA PRO A 58 8.23 -2.45 6.42
C PRO A 58 9.13 -3.10 7.48
N ILE A 59 10.33 -2.55 7.64
CA ILE A 59 11.19 -2.86 8.80
C ILE A 59 10.49 -2.32 10.05
N GLN A 60 10.18 -3.20 11.01
CA GLN A 60 9.68 -2.76 12.31
C GLN A 60 10.86 -2.19 13.11
N ARG A 61 10.89 -0.86 13.31
CA ARG A 61 11.80 -0.26 14.29
C ARG A 61 11.38 -0.81 15.65
N LYS A 62 12.27 -1.56 16.33
CA LYS A 62 12.11 -1.78 17.76
C LYS A 62 12.17 -0.39 18.40
N GLU A 63 11.09 0.02 19.05
CA GLU A 63 11.16 1.17 19.96
C GLU A 63 12.31 0.87 20.93
N LYS A 64 13.26 1.81 21.06
CA LYS A 64 14.20 1.76 22.17
C LYS A 64 13.33 1.83 23.42
N THR A 65 13.12 0.70 24.07
CA THR A 65 12.63 0.72 25.44
C THR A 65 13.66 1.54 26.21
N SER A 66 13.26 2.71 26.68
CA SER A 66 13.95 3.49 27.69
C SER A 66 13.88 2.72 29.02
N GLY A 67 14.36 1.48 29.01
CA GLY A 67 14.53 0.65 30.18
C GLY A 67 15.77 1.16 30.88
N ARG A 68 15.56 1.95 31.93
CA ARG A 68 16.56 2.30 32.92
C ARG A 68 17.01 1.01 33.59
N PHE A 69 17.95 0.28 32.98
CA PHE A 69 18.61 -0.85 33.61
C PHE A 69 19.53 -0.29 34.69
N SER A 70 19.08 -0.39 35.94
CA SER A 70 19.93 -0.22 37.11
C SER A 70 21.02 -1.29 37.07
N LEU A 71 22.25 -0.84 36.83
CA LEU A 71 23.44 -1.67 36.86
C LEU A 71 23.67 -2.16 38.30
N LYS A 72 23.53 -3.47 38.53
CA LYS A 72 24.30 -4.16 39.56
C LYS A 72 25.18 -5.23 38.91
N GLY A 73 26.42 -4.83 38.67
CA GLY A 73 27.61 -5.68 38.70
C GLY A 73 27.70 -6.79 37.67
N LYS A 74 28.43 -6.54 36.59
CA LYS A 74 29.69 -7.25 36.24
C LYS A 74 30.19 -6.76 34.88
N HIS A 75 31.47 -6.41 34.86
CA HIS A 75 32.23 -5.96 33.69
C HIS A 75 32.16 -6.99 32.56
N ILE A 76 31.81 -6.52 31.35
CA ILE A 76 32.40 -7.04 30.11
C ILE A 76 32.78 -5.83 29.26
N LEU A 77 34.04 -5.82 28.87
CA LEU A 77 34.80 -4.73 28.28
C LEU A 77 34.20 -4.28 26.93
N SER A 78 34.12 -2.96 26.78
CA SER A 78 33.96 -2.27 25.49
C SER A 78 35.14 -2.61 24.58
N ASN A 79 34.83 -3.01 23.34
CA ASN A 79 35.79 -2.89 22.24
C ASN A 79 35.13 -2.09 21.12
N GLU A 80 35.11 -0.77 21.32
CA GLU A 80 34.98 0.21 20.25
C GLU A 80 36.37 0.38 19.63
N GLN A 81 36.68 -0.27 18.52
CA GLN A 81 37.77 0.17 17.64
C GLN A 81 37.47 -0.15 16.17
N ASN A 82 37.59 0.93 15.38
CA ASN A 82 37.66 1.05 13.92
C ASN A 82 36.30 1.06 13.18
N GLY A 83 35.87 2.13 12.53
CA GLY A 83 36.59 3.32 12.07
C GLY A 83 36.29 3.55 10.59
N ASP A 84 35.62 4.68 10.33
CA ASP A 84 35.77 5.57 9.17
C ASP A 84 35.37 5.18 7.73
N PHE A 85 34.64 6.15 7.15
CA PHE A 85 34.67 6.66 5.77
C PHE A 85 34.11 5.75 4.65
N ILE A 86 33.38 6.26 3.65
CA ILE A 86 33.73 7.37 2.75
C ILE A 86 32.49 8.17 2.30
N LEU A 87 32.56 9.49 2.46
CA LEU A 87 31.92 10.48 1.57
C LEU A 87 32.80 10.58 0.30
N SER A 88 32.29 10.22 -0.88
CA SER A 88 32.93 10.58 -2.15
C SER A 88 31.90 10.94 -3.23
N THR A 89 31.81 12.24 -3.48
CA THR A 89 31.79 12.90 -4.79
C THR A 89 31.24 12.12 -6.01
N GLY A 90 30.09 12.59 -6.49
CA GLY A 90 29.89 12.94 -7.91
C GLY A 90 29.76 11.82 -8.94
N THR A 91 28.53 11.35 -9.15
CA THR A 91 27.92 11.19 -10.49
C THR A 91 26.39 11.30 -10.35
N ASN A 92 25.76 12.13 -11.19
CA ASN A 92 24.31 12.24 -11.30
C ASN A 92 23.66 10.88 -11.60
N SER A 93 23.06 10.26 -10.60
CA SER A 93 22.04 9.22 -10.75
C SER A 93 21.23 9.18 -9.47
N LEU A 94 19.96 9.56 -9.56
CA LEU A 94 19.00 9.54 -8.45
C LEU A 94 19.01 8.15 -7.79
N SER A 95 19.38 8.10 -6.51
CA SER A 95 19.33 6.89 -5.68
C SER A 95 17.90 6.37 -5.52
N PRO A 96 17.64 5.05 -5.48
CA PRO A 96 16.29 4.52 -5.29
C PRO A 96 15.79 4.87 -3.89
N LEU A 97 14.49 5.20 -3.76
CA LEU A 97 13.80 5.53 -2.50
C LEU A 97 13.88 4.45 -1.40
N PHE A 98 14.52 3.30 -1.65
CA PHE A 98 14.64 2.18 -0.73
C PHE A 98 16.05 1.59 -0.75
N SER A 99 16.78 1.68 0.38
CA SER A 99 18.01 0.91 0.58
C SER A 99 17.66 -0.58 0.78
N HIS A 100 18.20 -1.44 -0.07
CA HIS A 100 17.98 -2.89 -0.06
C HIS A 100 18.98 -3.60 0.88
N ASN A 101 18.52 -4.60 1.63
CA ASN A 101 19.37 -5.59 2.32
C ASN A 101 18.93 -6.98 1.83
N PRO A 102 19.80 -7.91 1.43
CA PRO A 102 19.40 -9.05 0.61
C PRO A 102 18.45 -10.03 1.35
N SER A 103 17.38 -10.45 0.68
CA SER A 103 16.68 -11.74 0.87
C SER A 103 15.93 -11.99 2.19
N HIS A 104 15.05 -11.08 2.63
CA HIS A 104 14.13 -11.36 3.75
C HIS A 104 12.66 -11.42 3.33
N LEU A 105 12.23 -12.56 2.76
CA LEU A 105 10.79 -12.84 2.66
C LEU A 105 10.18 -12.93 4.07
N CYS A 106 9.10 -12.18 4.32
CA CYS A 106 8.35 -12.35 5.56
C CYS A 106 7.62 -13.70 5.58
N SER A 107 7.24 -14.19 6.76
CA SER A 107 6.56 -15.50 6.91
C SER A 107 5.36 -15.70 5.98
N ASP A 108 4.51 -14.69 5.78
CA ASP A 108 3.40 -14.79 4.83
C ASP A 108 3.90 -15.03 3.40
N CYS A 109 4.99 -14.37 2.97
CA CYS A 109 5.55 -14.52 1.61
C CYS A 109 6.35 -15.80 1.44
N GLN A 110 7.05 -16.26 2.48
CA GLN A 110 7.67 -17.59 2.48
C GLN A 110 6.61 -18.67 2.24
N TRP A 111 5.45 -18.56 2.88
CA TRP A 111 4.33 -19.45 2.62
C TRP A 111 3.78 -19.29 1.20
N TRP A 112 3.61 -18.06 0.69
CA TRP A 112 3.17 -17.86 -0.70
C TRP A 112 4.13 -18.48 -1.72
N SER A 113 5.43 -18.50 -1.43
CA SER A 113 6.44 -19.16 -2.27
C SER A 113 6.36 -20.69 -2.25
N THR A 114 5.51 -21.31 -1.43
CA THR A 114 5.26 -22.77 -1.52
C THR A 114 4.15 -23.12 -2.53
N ILE A 115 3.41 -22.13 -3.01
CA ILE A 115 2.36 -22.31 -4.01
C ILE A 115 3.00 -22.34 -5.42
N PRO A 116 2.88 -23.43 -6.21
CA PRO A 116 3.68 -23.61 -7.44
C PRO A 116 3.60 -22.48 -8.47
N LEU A 117 2.41 -21.92 -8.70
CA LEU A 117 2.25 -20.84 -9.67
C LEU A 117 2.83 -19.51 -9.15
N LEU A 118 2.70 -19.23 -7.84
CA LEU A 118 3.15 -17.99 -7.23
C LEU A 118 4.62 -18.01 -6.80
N SER A 119 5.22 -19.20 -6.70
CA SER A 119 6.66 -19.36 -6.45
C SER A 119 7.48 -18.98 -7.67
N THR A 120 6.99 -19.34 -8.87
CA THR A 120 7.57 -18.99 -10.16
C THR A 120 7.18 -17.60 -10.63
N HIS A 121 5.97 -17.13 -10.25
CA HIS A 121 5.44 -15.82 -10.64
C HIS A 121 5.03 -15.02 -9.38
N PRO A 122 5.99 -14.41 -8.66
CA PRO A 122 5.68 -13.67 -7.46
C PRO A 122 4.95 -12.37 -7.77
N VAL A 123 3.87 -12.09 -7.02
CA VAL A 123 3.29 -10.73 -6.99
C VAL A 123 4.22 -9.79 -6.25
N GLN A 124 4.62 -8.71 -6.90
CA GLN A 124 5.37 -7.62 -6.29
C GLN A 124 4.41 -6.54 -5.80
N HIS A 125 4.44 -6.26 -4.50
CA HIS A 125 3.54 -5.31 -3.87
C HIS A 125 4.29 -4.20 -3.14
N ARG A 126 3.74 -2.98 -3.21
CA ARG A 126 4.17 -1.81 -2.45
C ARG A 126 2.96 -1.06 -1.88
N ALA A 127 3.13 -0.40 -0.75
CA ALA A 127 2.07 0.43 -0.16
C ALA A 127 2.65 1.74 0.35
N LEU A 128 1.79 2.78 0.41
CA LEU A 128 2.20 4.11 0.87
C LEU A 128 2.44 4.16 2.38
N TYR A 129 1.54 3.56 3.16
CA TYR A 129 1.52 3.72 4.61
C TYR A 129 1.41 2.38 5.36
N THR A 130 1.86 2.37 6.60
CA THR A 130 1.50 1.33 7.57
C THR A 130 0.02 1.50 7.95
N TYR A 131 -0.69 0.39 8.12
CA TYR A 131 -2.08 0.39 8.58
C TYR A 131 -2.19 0.59 10.11
N ASN A 132 -1.76 1.76 10.58
CA ASN A 132 -1.84 2.20 11.98
C ASN A 132 -3.28 2.59 12.38
N VAL A 133 -3.48 3.04 13.63
CA VAL A 133 -4.82 3.41 14.14
C VAL A 133 -5.44 4.55 13.33
N PHE A 134 -4.66 5.59 13.01
CA PHE A 134 -5.17 6.72 12.25
C PHE A 134 -5.57 6.33 10.83
N MET A 135 -4.76 5.49 10.16
CA MET A 135 -5.08 4.97 8.82
C MET A 135 -6.32 4.07 8.83
N GLN A 136 -6.55 3.31 9.90
CA GLN A 136 -7.79 2.55 10.08
C GLN A 136 -9.02 3.47 10.12
N GLU A 137 -8.96 4.56 10.88
CA GLU A 137 -10.05 5.54 10.97
C GLU A 137 -10.28 6.25 9.63
N LEU A 138 -9.19 6.63 8.95
CA LEU A 138 -9.26 7.31 7.67
C LEU A 138 -9.90 6.41 6.60
N ILE A 139 -9.45 5.15 6.49
CA ILE A 139 -10.04 4.19 5.54
C ILE A 139 -11.48 3.83 5.94
N ALA A 140 -11.82 3.78 7.23
CA ALA A 140 -13.20 3.60 7.66
C ALA A 140 -14.10 4.77 7.23
N LYS A 141 -13.64 6.02 7.39
CA LYS A 141 -14.36 7.21 6.87
C LYS A 141 -14.52 7.12 5.35
N PHE A 142 -13.46 6.76 4.63
CA PHE A 142 -13.51 6.59 3.19
C PHE A 142 -14.52 5.53 2.75
N LYS A 143 -14.54 4.35 3.39
CA LYS A 143 -15.43 3.24 3.01
C LYS A 143 -16.90 3.45 3.36
N TYR A 144 -17.18 4.03 4.52
CA TYR A 144 -18.51 3.97 5.13
C TYR A 144 -19.22 5.32 5.27
N ARG A 145 -18.49 6.44 5.17
CA ARG A 145 -19.08 7.78 5.22
C ARG A 145 -19.23 8.43 3.84
N GLY A 146 -18.91 7.68 2.79
CA GLY A 146 -19.06 8.12 1.42
C GLY A 146 -18.12 9.24 0.98
N ASP A 147 -17.06 9.49 1.74
CA ASP A 147 -16.15 10.60 1.49
C ASP A 147 -15.14 10.23 0.40
N ALA A 148 -15.62 10.17 -0.84
CA ALA A 148 -14.85 9.86 -2.03
C ALA A 148 -13.66 10.81 -2.23
N LYS A 149 -13.73 12.04 -1.69
CA LYS A 149 -12.63 13.02 -1.74
C LYS A 149 -11.39 12.56 -0.97
N LEU A 150 -11.54 11.66 0.01
CA LEU A 150 -10.38 11.08 0.71
C LEU A 150 -9.49 10.26 -0.23
N ALA A 151 -9.97 9.83 -1.40
CA ALA A 151 -9.12 9.20 -2.41
C ALA A 151 -8.02 10.15 -2.92
N GLU A 152 -8.31 11.46 -3.00
CA GLU A 152 -7.36 12.49 -3.45
C GLU A 152 -6.12 12.56 -2.55
N LEU A 153 -6.24 12.20 -1.26
CA LEU A 153 -5.11 12.12 -0.32
C LEU A 153 -4.01 11.16 -0.77
N PHE A 154 -4.39 10.14 -1.54
CA PHE A 154 -3.53 9.02 -1.87
C PHE A 154 -3.08 9.03 -3.33
N THR A 155 -3.76 9.80 -4.18
CA THR A 155 -3.53 9.85 -5.62
C THR A 155 -2.07 10.11 -5.99
N ASP A 156 -1.48 11.20 -5.49
CA ASP A 156 -0.11 11.57 -5.86
C ASP A 156 0.92 10.58 -5.32
N GLY A 157 0.71 10.11 -4.09
CA GLY A 157 1.55 9.06 -3.50
C GLY A 157 1.52 7.77 -4.34
N LEU A 158 0.32 7.31 -4.75
CA LEU A 158 0.16 6.12 -5.58
C LEU A 158 0.85 6.30 -6.94
N LYS A 159 0.68 7.45 -7.59
CA LYS A 159 1.38 7.77 -8.85
C LYS A 159 2.89 7.69 -8.67
N GLU A 160 3.43 8.33 -7.64
CA GLU A 160 4.85 8.32 -7.37
C GLU A 160 5.39 6.91 -7.14
N LEU A 161 4.66 6.12 -6.35
CA LEU A 161 5.01 4.73 -6.07
C LEU A 161 5.02 3.87 -7.35
N THR A 162 4.13 4.14 -8.31
CA THR A 162 4.13 3.44 -9.62
C THR A 162 5.25 3.89 -10.57
N LYS A 163 5.82 5.09 -10.44
CA LYS A 163 6.96 5.51 -11.27
C LYS A 163 8.20 4.66 -11.02
N SER A 164 8.33 4.10 -9.82
CA SER A 164 9.41 3.19 -9.45
C SER A 164 9.17 1.74 -9.89
N ILE A 165 7.98 1.44 -10.41
CA ILE A 165 7.62 0.13 -10.95
C ILE A 165 8.07 0.06 -12.41
N GLY A 166 8.40 -1.14 -12.89
CA GLY A 166 8.75 -1.37 -14.29
C GLY A 166 7.59 -1.10 -15.26
N ARG A 167 7.71 -1.60 -16.49
CA ARG A 167 6.65 -1.49 -17.51
C ARG A 167 5.29 -1.93 -16.96
N ILE A 168 4.24 -1.16 -17.26
CA ILE A 168 2.84 -1.47 -16.97
C ILE A 168 2.08 -1.40 -18.29
N ASP A 169 1.49 -2.51 -18.72
CA ASP A 169 0.67 -2.60 -19.92
C ASP A 169 -0.81 -2.38 -19.63
N CYS A 170 -1.22 -2.57 -18.37
CA CYS A 170 -2.62 -2.55 -17.97
C CYS A 170 -2.77 -2.27 -16.48
N VAL A 171 -3.76 -1.45 -16.12
CA VAL A 171 -4.12 -1.15 -14.73
C VAL A 171 -5.54 -1.64 -14.46
N THR A 172 -5.74 -2.34 -13.34
CA THR A 172 -7.07 -2.76 -12.90
C THR A 172 -7.23 -2.67 -11.39
N VAL A 173 -8.42 -2.98 -10.89
CA VAL A 173 -8.80 -2.89 -9.49
C VAL A 173 -9.47 -4.18 -9.03
N ILE A 174 -9.50 -4.38 -7.71
CA ILE A 174 -10.24 -5.50 -7.12
C ILE A 174 -11.75 -5.18 -7.10
N PRO A 175 -12.61 -6.07 -7.64
CA PRO A 175 -14.05 -5.87 -7.62
C PRO A 175 -14.66 -6.15 -6.23
N LEU A 176 -15.65 -5.34 -5.86
CA LEU A 176 -16.48 -5.56 -4.68
C LEU A 176 -17.59 -6.59 -4.96
N THR A 177 -18.17 -7.12 -3.88
CA THR A 177 -19.45 -7.83 -3.98
C THR A 177 -20.57 -6.82 -4.19
N ASP A 178 -21.67 -7.23 -4.81
CA ASP A 178 -22.85 -6.36 -5.02
C ASP A 178 -23.36 -5.78 -3.69
N GLU A 179 -23.39 -6.60 -2.63
CA GLU A 179 -23.74 -6.16 -1.27
C GLU A 179 -22.83 -5.00 -0.80
N ARG A 180 -21.51 -5.12 -0.98
CA ARG A 180 -20.56 -4.07 -0.56
C ARG A 180 -20.59 -2.85 -1.47
N LEU A 181 -20.85 -3.04 -2.77
CA LEU A 181 -20.99 -1.94 -3.70
C LEU A 181 -22.27 -1.15 -3.38
N TRP A 182 -23.37 -1.85 -3.07
CA TRP A 182 -24.63 -1.26 -2.63
C TRP A 182 -24.50 -0.51 -1.30
N GLU A 183 -23.90 -1.14 -0.29
CA GLU A 183 -23.67 -0.51 1.03
C GLU A 183 -22.86 0.79 0.95
N ARG A 184 -21.90 0.86 0.02
CA ARG A 184 -20.92 1.96 -0.05
C ARG A 184 -21.23 2.97 -1.15
N GLY A 185 -22.00 2.59 -2.17
CA GLY A 185 -22.27 3.39 -3.37
C GLY A 185 -21.12 3.46 -4.38
N PHE A 186 -19.92 2.94 -4.05
CA PHE A 186 -18.75 2.95 -4.93
C PHE A 186 -17.70 1.90 -4.55
N ASN A 187 -16.82 1.60 -5.52
CA ASN A 187 -15.60 0.83 -5.31
C ASN A 187 -14.44 1.77 -4.95
N GLN A 188 -13.91 1.62 -3.73
CA GLN A 188 -12.80 2.44 -3.21
C GLN A 188 -11.56 2.34 -4.09
N SER A 189 -11.26 1.12 -4.54
CA SER A 189 -10.09 0.83 -5.35
C SER A 189 -10.24 1.46 -6.75
N ALA A 190 -11.45 1.52 -7.29
CA ALA A 190 -11.75 2.26 -8.52
C ALA A 190 -11.53 3.77 -8.36
N LEU A 191 -11.97 4.37 -7.24
CA LEU A 191 -11.71 5.79 -6.96
C LEU A 191 -10.20 6.09 -6.85
N LEU A 192 -9.45 5.24 -6.15
CA LEU A 192 -7.98 5.35 -6.08
C LEU A 192 -7.33 5.20 -7.46
N ALA A 193 -7.90 4.37 -8.33
CA ALA A 193 -7.39 4.10 -9.66
C ALA A 193 -7.72 5.19 -10.69
N GLN A 194 -8.63 6.14 -10.42
CA GLN A 194 -8.96 7.25 -11.34
C GLN A 194 -7.75 8.09 -11.77
N ALA A 195 -6.68 8.03 -10.97
CA ALA A 195 -5.38 8.62 -11.26
C ALA A 195 -4.63 7.98 -12.44
N PHE A 196 -5.11 6.84 -12.94
CA PHE A 196 -4.48 5.97 -13.93
C PHE A 196 -5.46 5.65 -15.07
N PRO A 197 -4.97 5.30 -16.27
CA PRO A 197 -5.80 4.73 -17.32
C PRO A 197 -6.16 3.27 -16.97
N TRP A 198 -7.13 3.10 -16.07
CA TRP A 198 -7.53 1.80 -15.53
C TRP A 198 -8.77 1.24 -16.24
N GLU A 199 -8.91 -0.09 -16.19
CA GLU A 199 -10.04 -0.81 -16.78
C GLU A 199 -10.64 -1.82 -15.79
N GLU A 200 -11.96 -2.04 -15.91
CA GLU A 200 -12.68 -3.11 -15.24
C GLU A 200 -12.43 -4.45 -15.96
N ILE A 201 -11.41 -5.17 -15.48
CA ILE A 201 -10.97 -6.44 -16.06
C ILE A 201 -11.42 -7.64 -15.23
N LEU A 202 -11.58 -7.43 -13.93
CA LEU A 202 -11.94 -8.46 -12.97
C LEU A 202 -13.37 -8.24 -12.48
N GLN A 203 -14.15 -9.31 -12.42
CA GLN A 203 -15.44 -9.36 -11.76
C GLN A 203 -15.46 -10.49 -10.73
N ARG A 204 -16.41 -10.43 -9.77
CA ARG A 204 -16.58 -11.52 -8.81
C ARG A 204 -17.40 -12.64 -9.45
N ARG A 205 -16.99 -13.88 -9.22
CA ARG A 205 -17.82 -15.04 -9.51
C ARG A 205 -19.06 -15.00 -8.60
N GLY A 206 -20.24 -15.26 -9.15
CA GLY A 206 -21.55 -15.08 -8.51
C GLY A 206 -21.63 -15.52 -7.05
N THR A 207 -22.44 -14.80 -6.25
CA THR A 207 -22.52 -14.87 -4.78
C THR A 207 -22.77 -16.27 -4.22
N ALA A 208 -21.71 -17.03 -3.97
CA ALA A 208 -21.74 -18.20 -3.13
C ALA A 208 -21.19 -17.87 -1.73
N GLY A 209 -22.10 -17.50 -0.81
CA GLY A 209 -21.96 -17.78 0.62
C GLY A 209 -21.11 -16.82 1.46
N LYS A 210 -21.79 -15.97 2.24
CA LYS A 210 -21.41 -15.40 3.56
C LYS A 210 -19.95 -15.63 4.00
N GLN A 211 -19.11 -14.60 3.90
CA GLN A 211 -17.85 -14.53 4.66
C GLN A 211 -17.74 -13.22 5.45
N SER A 212 -18.59 -13.08 6.48
CA SER A 212 -18.28 -12.23 7.63
C SER A 212 -17.86 -13.12 8.80
N LYS A 213 -16.79 -12.73 9.51
CA LYS A 213 -16.16 -13.41 10.65
C LYS A 213 -15.32 -14.67 10.36
N ARG A 214 -14.16 -14.53 9.71
CA ARG A 214 -13.10 -15.54 9.91
C ARG A 214 -11.69 -14.93 10.01
N GLY A 215 -10.92 -15.45 10.98
CA GLY A 215 -9.64 -14.93 11.44
C GLY A 215 -8.48 -15.14 10.46
N ARG A 216 -7.27 -14.72 10.85
CA ARG A 216 -6.06 -14.70 10.00
C ARG A 216 -5.77 -16.03 9.27
N LYS A 217 -6.08 -17.19 9.87
CA LYS A 217 -5.86 -18.52 9.27
C LYS A 217 -6.82 -18.88 8.13
N SER A 218 -8.07 -18.40 8.14
CA SER A 218 -9.03 -18.72 7.07
C SER A 218 -8.83 -17.86 5.82
N ARG A 219 -8.26 -16.66 5.97
CA ARG A 219 -8.01 -15.75 4.82
C ARG A 219 -6.99 -16.33 3.85
N LEU A 220 -6.15 -17.26 4.30
CA LEU A 220 -5.23 -18.02 3.46
C LEU A 220 -5.95 -19.17 2.72
N ALA A 221 -7.04 -19.71 3.29
CA ALA A 221 -7.87 -20.73 2.63
C ALA A 221 -8.69 -20.17 1.45
N VAL A 222 -8.90 -18.84 1.40
CA VAL A 222 -9.58 -18.15 0.28
C VAL A 222 -8.83 -18.34 -1.05
N PHE A 223 -7.53 -18.66 -1.01
CA PHE A 223 -6.75 -18.90 -2.22
C PHE A 223 -7.31 -20.03 -3.11
N HIS A 224 -8.04 -20.99 -2.55
CA HIS A 224 -8.60 -22.13 -3.29
C HIS A 224 -10.01 -21.87 -3.85
N GLU A 225 -10.65 -20.77 -3.49
CA GLU A 225 -11.95 -20.41 -4.02
C GLU A 225 -11.71 -19.43 -5.18
N HIS A 226 -11.99 -19.83 -6.42
CA HIS A 226 -11.91 -18.97 -7.62
C HIS A 226 -12.95 -17.84 -7.55
N ILE A 227 -12.74 -16.88 -6.64
CA ILE A 227 -13.68 -15.80 -6.29
C ILE A 227 -13.74 -14.70 -7.35
N PHE A 228 -12.77 -14.68 -8.26
CA PHE A 228 -12.67 -13.71 -9.35
C PHE A 228 -12.66 -14.43 -10.70
N GLU A 229 -13.11 -13.71 -11.72
CA GLU A 229 -13.02 -14.08 -13.12
C GLU A 229 -12.83 -12.83 -13.98
N PHE A 230 -12.44 -13.02 -15.24
CA PHE A 230 -12.36 -11.93 -16.20
C PHE A 230 -13.76 -11.46 -16.59
N THR A 231 -13.92 -10.15 -16.81
CA THR A 231 -15.06 -9.64 -17.59
C THR A 231 -15.09 -10.25 -18.97
N LYS A 232 -16.23 -10.19 -19.67
CA LYS A 232 -16.39 -10.80 -20.99
C LYS A 232 -15.33 -10.28 -21.96
N GLU A 233 -15.15 -8.97 -21.98
CA GLU A 233 -14.21 -8.26 -22.85
C GLU A 233 -12.75 -8.61 -22.48
N ALA A 234 -12.43 -8.71 -21.19
CA ALA A 234 -11.11 -9.09 -20.72
C ALA A 234 -10.77 -10.57 -21.01
N ASN A 235 -11.77 -11.44 -21.02
CA ASN A 235 -11.57 -12.88 -21.20
C ASN A 235 -11.06 -13.24 -22.60
N GLU A 236 -11.38 -12.41 -23.59
CA GLU A 236 -10.97 -12.55 -25.00
C GLU A 236 -9.58 -11.94 -25.29
N ARG A 237 -9.00 -11.19 -24.34
CA ARG A 237 -7.69 -10.54 -24.51
C ARG A 237 -6.53 -11.52 -24.36
N ILE A 238 -5.43 -11.20 -25.05
CA ILE A 238 -4.15 -11.88 -24.89
C ILE A 238 -3.38 -11.23 -23.73
N TRP A 239 -3.23 -11.98 -22.64
CA TRP A 239 -2.47 -11.56 -21.45
C TRP A 239 -1.00 -11.97 -21.49
N LYS A 240 -0.59 -12.74 -22.51
CA LYS A 240 0.78 -13.24 -22.66
C LYS A 240 1.79 -12.08 -22.66
N ASP A 241 2.82 -12.22 -21.83
CA ASP A 241 3.94 -11.27 -21.68
C ASP A 241 3.54 -9.86 -21.19
N LYS A 242 2.30 -9.69 -20.71
CA LYS A 242 1.80 -8.42 -20.19
C LYS A 242 2.21 -8.20 -18.74
N CYS A 243 2.52 -6.94 -18.41
CA CYS A 243 2.78 -6.48 -17.05
C CYS A 243 1.53 -5.78 -16.50
N ILE A 244 0.93 -6.32 -15.45
CA ILE A 244 -0.35 -5.86 -14.93
C ILE A 244 -0.14 -5.13 -13.60
N LEU A 245 -0.83 -4.01 -13.39
CA LEU A 245 -0.89 -3.32 -12.11
C LEU A 245 -2.29 -3.49 -11.50
N ILE A 246 -2.37 -4.02 -10.28
CA ILE A 246 -3.61 -4.09 -9.50
C ILE A 246 -3.58 -3.05 -8.38
N ILE A 247 -4.57 -2.15 -8.37
CA ILE A 247 -4.74 -1.14 -7.31
C ILE A 247 -5.81 -1.64 -6.33
N ASP A 248 -5.50 -1.58 -5.04
CA ASP A 248 -6.44 -1.88 -3.96
C ASP A 248 -6.22 -0.94 -2.77
N ASP A 249 -7.06 -0.99 -1.74
CA ASP A 249 -6.96 -0.03 -0.64
C ASP A 249 -6.05 -0.53 0.50
N ILE A 250 -6.14 -1.80 0.91
CA ILE A 250 -5.36 -2.36 2.02
C ILE A 250 -4.76 -3.73 1.69
N TYR A 251 -3.44 -3.85 1.82
CA TYR A 251 -2.77 -5.14 1.85
C TYR A 251 -2.73 -5.71 3.27
N THR A 252 -3.32 -6.89 3.47
CA THR A 252 -3.19 -7.64 4.72
C THR A 252 -2.26 -8.85 4.58
N THR A 253 -2.79 -10.02 4.22
CA THR A 253 -2.00 -11.23 3.91
C THR A 253 -1.61 -11.29 2.44
N GLY A 254 -2.27 -10.51 1.58
CA GLY A 254 -2.11 -10.54 0.13
C GLY A 254 -2.97 -11.58 -0.59
N ALA A 255 -3.84 -12.30 0.12
CA ALA A 255 -4.66 -13.35 -0.48
C ALA A 255 -5.49 -12.82 -1.66
N THR A 256 -6.23 -11.73 -1.46
CA THR A 256 -7.06 -11.10 -2.51
C THR A 256 -6.27 -10.77 -3.77
N LEU A 257 -5.16 -10.02 -3.62
CA LEU A 257 -4.32 -9.61 -4.75
C LEU A 257 -3.66 -10.80 -5.45
N ARG A 258 -3.25 -11.83 -4.70
CA ARG A 258 -2.62 -13.03 -5.26
C ARG A 258 -3.61 -13.94 -5.98
N THR A 259 -4.83 -14.08 -5.47
CA THR A 259 -5.91 -14.77 -6.18
C THR A 259 -6.28 -14.05 -7.48
N ALA A 260 -6.32 -12.71 -7.48
CA ALA A 260 -6.51 -11.94 -8.70
C ALA A 260 -5.34 -12.11 -9.69
N ALA A 261 -4.09 -12.02 -9.20
CA ALA A 261 -2.90 -12.21 -10.01
C ALA A 261 -2.82 -13.59 -10.67
N GLU A 262 -3.32 -14.62 -9.98
CA GLU A 262 -3.36 -15.99 -10.50
C GLU A 262 -4.11 -16.10 -11.84
N LEU A 263 -5.20 -15.35 -12.01
CA LEU A 263 -5.97 -15.33 -13.26
C LEU A 263 -5.11 -14.84 -14.44
N PHE A 264 -4.31 -13.80 -14.21
CA PHE A 264 -3.39 -13.27 -15.21
C PHE A 264 -2.24 -14.22 -15.50
N TYR A 265 -1.62 -14.79 -14.46
CA TYR A 265 -0.50 -15.73 -14.64
C TYR A 265 -0.92 -17.01 -15.36
N ARG A 266 -2.12 -17.54 -15.09
CA ARG A 266 -2.69 -18.67 -15.85
C ARG A 266 -2.90 -18.36 -17.34
N ARG A 267 -2.98 -17.08 -17.72
CA ARG A 267 -3.07 -16.62 -19.11
C ARG A 267 -1.72 -16.13 -19.67
N GLY A 268 -0.62 -16.37 -18.96
CA GLY A 268 0.74 -16.10 -19.42
C GLY A 268 1.25 -14.68 -19.17
N ALA A 269 0.63 -13.90 -18.27
CA ALA A 269 1.17 -12.60 -17.89
C ALA A 269 2.61 -12.71 -17.37
N ALA A 270 3.46 -11.77 -17.74
CA ALA A 270 4.87 -11.77 -17.35
C ALA A 270 5.03 -11.43 -15.86
N ILE A 271 4.32 -10.40 -15.39
CA ILE A 271 4.40 -9.92 -14.02
C ILE A 271 3.10 -9.24 -13.61
N VAL A 272 2.73 -9.44 -12.34
CA VAL A 272 1.65 -8.71 -11.70
C VAL A 272 2.23 -7.90 -10.55
N TYR A 273 2.15 -6.58 -10.69
CA TYR A 273 2.38 -5.62 -9.64
C TYR A 273 1.09 -5.33 -8.88
N SER A 274 1.22 -4.91 -7.63
CA SER A 274 0.09 -4.35 -6.90
C SER A 274 0.50 -3.20 -6.00
N VAL A 275 -0.38 -2.23 -5.86
CA VAL A 275 -0.17 -1.07 -5.00
C VAL A 275 -1.38 -0.83 -4.12
N THR A 276 -1.14 -0.51 -2.85
CA THR A 276 -2.22 -0.16 -1.93
C THR A 276 -1.94 1.10 -1.13
N VAL A 277 -3.00 1.71 -0.59
CA VAL A 277 -2.87 2.85 0.33
C VAL A 277 -2.12 2.40 1.59
N ALA A 278 -2.58 1.31 2.21
CA ALA A 278 -2.04 0.86 3.47
C ALA A 278 -1.64 -0.60 3.47
N ARG A 279 -0.67 -0.94 4.30
CA ARG A 279 -0.25 -2.32 4.57
C ARG A 279 -0.35 -2.65 6.05
N ALA A 280 -1.08 -3.71 6.38
CA ALA A 280 -1.12 -4.25 7.73
C ALA A 280 0.20 -4.92 8.09
N VAL A 281 0.85 -4.37 9.12
CA VAL A 281 1.92 -5.04 9.86
C VAL A 281 1.26 -5.86 10.96
N GLY A 282 1.55 -7.16 11.03
CA GLY A 282 1.02 -7.97 12.13
C GLY A 282 1.49 -7.38 13.45
N GLN A 283 0.59 -7.15 14.41
CA GLN A 283 1.02 -6.92 15.78
C GLN A 283 1.73 -8.18 16.26
N ILE A 284 2.97 -8.04 16.72
CA ILE A 284 3.55 -9.04 17.60
C ILE A 284 2.67 -8.98 18.86
N LYS A 285 1.66 -9.84 18.93
CA LYS A 285 1.02 -10.09 20.21
C LYS A 285 2.12 -10.71 21.05
N ASN A 286 2.66 -9.94 22.00
CA ASN A 286 3.37 -10.54 23.11
C ASN A 286 2.40 -11.58 23.67
N LYS A 287 2.76 -12.86 23.53
CA LYS A 287 2.12 -13.90 24.34
C LYS A 287 2.46 -13.52 25.78
N THR A 288 1.50 -12.91 26.46
CA THR A 288 1.40 -13.01 27.90
C THR A 288 1.15 -14.46 28.28
#